data_AF-A0A7K4ALV2-F1
#
_entry.id   AF-A0A7K4ALV2-F1
#
_cell.length_a   1.000
_cell.length_b   1.000
_cell.length_c   1.000
_cell.angle_alpha   90.00
_cell.angle_beta   90.00
_cell.angle_gamma   90.00
#
_symmetry.space_group_name_H-M   'P 1'
#
loop_
_entity.id
_entity.type
_entity.pdbx_description
1 polymer ?
#
loop_
_entity_poly.entity_id
_entity_poly.type
_entity_poly.pdbx_seq_one_letter_code
_entity_poly.pdbx_strand_id
1 'polypeptide(L)' 'MASKEREAILVAAAYTPGLAFRLILAYLRMKRQAKRARHNFYIELRRGGLPRRDAKELADEYVLTVSLRSTLHTIAELRG' A
#
# COMPACT_ATOMS: atom_id res chain seq x y z
N MET A 1 4.23 -6.18 -40.25
CA MET A 1 3.59 -6.12 -38.92
C MET A 1 4.48 -6.70 -37.81
N ALA A 2 5.23 -7.79 -38.04
CA ALA A 2 6.09 -8.42 -37.03
C ALA A 2 7.22 -7.56 -36.41
N SER A 3 7.74 -6.54 -37.10
CA SER A 3 8.80 -5.66 -36.56
C SER A 3 8.27 -4.66 -35.52
N LYS A 4 7.06 -4.11 -35.73
CA LYS A 4 6.40 -3.22 -34.76
C LYS A 4 6.03 -3.94 -33.47
N GLU A 5 5.59 -5.19 -33.56
CA GLU A 5 5.32 -6.01 -32.37
C GLU A 5 6.60 -6.32 -31.58
N ARG A 6 7.71 -6.64 -32.26
CA ARG A 6 9.00 -6.86 -31.60
C ARG A 6 9.54 -5.61 -30.92
N GLU A 7 9.44 -4.45 -31.57
CA GLU A 7 9.80 -3.16 -30.96
C GLU A 7 8.90 -2.85 -29.76
N ALA A 8 7.60 -3.07 -29.86
CA ALA A 8 6.67 -2.86 -28.75
C ALA A 8 6.97 -3.77 -27.54
N ILE A 9 7.33 -5.04 -27.79
CA ILE A 9 7.73 -5.99 -26.73
C ILE A 9 9.05 -5.57 -26.09
N LEU A 10 10.04 -5.13 -26.87
CA LEU A 10 11.33 -4.66 -26.36
C LEU A 10 11.19 -3.38 -25.53
N VAL A 11 10.37 -2.45 -26.01
CA VAL A 11 10.00 -1.23 -25.29
C VAL A 11 9.29 -1.59 -23.98
N ALA A 12 8.26 -2.42 -24.03
CA ALA A 12 7.56 -2.89 -22.83
C ALA A 12 8.52 -3.57 -21.84
N ALA A 13 9.37 -4.48 -22.30
CA ALA A 13 10.35 -5.18 -21.48
C ALA A 13 11.40 -4.24 -20.88
N ALA A 14 11.76 -3.14 -21.55
CA ALA A 14 12.66 -2.12 -21.02
C ALA A 14 12.01 -1.28 -19.91
N TYR A 15 10.70 -1.00 -19.99
CA TYR A 15 9.98 -0.22 -18.99
C TYR A 15 9.42 -1.05 -17.82
N THR A 16 9.24 -2.36 -18.01
CA THR A 16 8.67 -3.28 -17.00
C THR A 16 9.46 -3.32 -15.68
N PRO A 17 10.81 -3.38 -15.66
CA PRO A 17 11.59 -3.40 -14.42
C PRO A 17 11.43 -2.12 -13.60
N GLY A 18 11.41 -0.96 -14.27
CA GLY A 18 11.21 0.34 -13.61
C GLY A 18 9.82 0.48 -13.00
N LEU A 19 8.79 -0.01 -13.71
CA LEU A 19 7.41 -0.04 -13.21
C LEU A 19 7.29 -0.97 -11.99
N ALA A 20 7.86 -2.18 -12.07
CA ALA A 20 7.86 -3.13 -10.96
C ALA A 20 8.56 -2.57 -9.72
N PHE A 21 9.71 -1.91 -9.89
CA PHE A 21 10.42 -1.26 -8.78
C PHE A 21 9.59 -0.14 -8.13
N ARG A 22 8.93 0.70 -8.94
CA ARG A 22 8.03 1.76 -8.44
C ARG A 22 6.84 1.20 -7.68
N LEU A 23 6.25 0.10 -8.17
CA LEU A 23 5.15 -0.60 -7.47
C LEU A 23 5.61 -1.18 -6.14
N ILE A 24 6.79 -1.81 -6.09
CA ILE A 24 7.37 -2.31 -4.84
C ILE A 24 7.61 -1.17 -3.86
N LEU A 25 8.18 -0.05 -4.31
CA LEU A 25 8.40 1.12 -3.46
C LEU A 25 7.08 1.73 -2.96
N ALA A 26 6.06 1.85 -3.83
CA ALA A 26 4.74 2.34 -3.46
C ALA A 26 4.10 1.43 -2.41
N TYR A 27 4.14 0.12 -2.62
CA TYR A 27 3.66 -0.89 -1.65
C TYR A 27 4.38 -0.77 -0.30
N LEU A 28 5.71 -0.65 -0.31
CA LEU A 28 6.49 -0.48 0.92
C LEU A 28 6.16 0.82 1.66
N ARG A 29 5.95 1.92 0.93
CA ARG A 29 5.51 3.20 1.53
C ARG A 29 4.13 3.06 2.16
N MET A 30 3.17 2.44 1.46
CA MET A 30 1.83 2.17 1.97
C MET A 30 1.87 1.29 3.23
N LYS A 31 2.67 0.21 3.21
CA LYS A 31 2.87 -0.67 4.38
C LYS A 31 3.46 0.08 5.58
N ARG A 32 4.43 0.98 5.34
CA ARG A 32 5.01 1.80 6.41
C ARG A 32 4.00 2.80 6.98
N GLN A 33 3.19 3.44 6.14
CA GLN A 33 2.14 4.37 6.58
C GLN A 33 1.07 3.65 7.40
N ALA A 34 0.57 2.50 6.93
CA ALA A 34 -0.39 1.68 7.66
C ALA A 34 0.15 1.25 9.05
N LYS A 35 1.42 0.85 9.13
CA LYS A 35 2.06 0.49 10.40
C LYS A 35 2.18 1.67 11.36
N ARG A 36 2.46 2.88 10.86
CA ARG A 36 2.49 4.10 11.67
C ARG A 36 1.09 4.47 12.18
N ALA A 37 0.09 4.44 11.32
CA ALA A 37 -1.30 4.71 11.69
C ALA A 37 -1.80 3.74 12.77
N ARG A 38 -1.51 2.43 12.62
CA ARG A 38 -1.77 1.41 13.66
C ARG A 38 -1.21 1.80 15.01
N HIS A 39 0.07 2.18 15.01
CA HIS A 39 0.82 2.42 16.22
C HIS A 39 0.31 3.64 16.97
N ASN A 40 0.02 4.72 16.24
CA ASN A 40 -0.55 5.94 16.81
C ASN A 40 -1.94 5.67 17.41
N PHE A 41 -2.81 4.98 16.67
CA PHE A 41 -4.14 4.61 17.15
C PHE A 41 -4.07 3.71 18.39
N TYR A 42 -3.19 2.69 18.38
CA TYR A 42 -2.93 1.87 19.56
C TYR A 42 -2.46 2.69 20.77
N ILE A 43 -1.54 3.64 20.58
CA ILE A 43 -1.06 4.53 21.64
C ILE A 43 -2.22 5.38 22.20
N GLU A 44 -3.07 5.93 21.34
CA GLU A 44 -4.23 6.71 21.76
C GLU A 44 -5.23 5.89 22.56
N LEU A 45 -5.55 4.66 22.13
CA LEU A 45 -6.39 3.75 22.89
C LEU A 45 -5.77 3.41 24.26
N ARG A 46 -4.47 3.15 24.29
CA ARG A 46 -3.73 2.90 25.54
C ARG A 46 -3.74 4.11 26.48
N ARG A 47 -3.64 5.33 25.94
CA ARG A 47 -3.77 6.58 26.72
C ARG A 47 -5.18 6.79 27.24
N GLY A 48 -6.20 6.36 26.49
CA GLY A 48 -7.59 6.32 26.91
C GLY A 48 -7.91 5.25 27.96
N GLY A 49 -6.92 4.47 28.40
CA GLY A 49 -7.08 3.46 29.44
C GLY A 49 -7.51 2.08 28.94
N LEU A 50 -7.57 1.86 27.62
CA LEU A 50 -7.94 0.55 27.11
C LEU A 50 -6.91 -0.53 27.49
N PRO A 51 -7.37 -1.72 27.91
CA PRO A 51 -6.52 -2.88 28.10
C PRO A 51 -5.72 -3.19 26.83
N ARG A 52 -4.50 -3.69 27.01
CA ARG A 52 -3.55 -3.92 25.91
C ARG A 52 -4.09 -4.85 24.82
N ARG A 53 -4.92 -5.83 25.19
CA ARG A 53 -5.49 -6.80 24.27
C ARG A 53 -6.52 -6.13 23.35
N ASP A 54 -7.47 -5.43 23.93
CA ASP A 54 -8.56 -4.75 23.22
C ASP A 54 -8.02 -3.61 22.34
N ALA A 55 -7.05 -2.83 22.86
CA ALA A 55 -6.38 -1.79 22.09
C ALA A 55 -5.66 -2.32 20.86
N LYS A 56 -5.07 -3.53 20.97
CA LYS A 56 -4.37 -4.18 19.85
C LYS A 56 -5.37 -4.67 18.81
N GLU A 57 -6.46 -5.30 19.24
CA GLU A 57 -7.50 -5.82 18.35
C GLU A 57 -8.16 -4.71 17.54
N LEU A 58 -8.55 -3.61 18.19
CA LEU A 58 -9.11 -2.44 17.52
C LEU A 58 -8.11 -1.77 16.57
N ALA A 59 -6.83 -1.70 16.96
CA ALA A 59 -5.79 -1.17 16.07
C ALA A 59 -5.55 -2.06 14.85
N ASP A 60 -5.71 -3.36 14.98
CA ASP A 60 -5.58 -4.32 13.87
C ASP A 60 -6.75 -4.17 12.89
N GLU A 61 -7.97 -4.04 13.40
CA GLU A 61 -9.18 -3.78 12.60
C GLU A 61 -9.14 -2.42 11.88
N TYR A 62 -8.67 -1.37 12.55
CA TYR A 62 -8.47 -0.04 11.95
C TYR A 62 -7.47 -0.07 10.78
N VAL A 63 -6.40 -0.87 10.90
CA VAL A 63 -5.42 -1.01 9.82
C VAL A 63 -6.00 -1.72 8.61
N LEU A 64 -6.85 -2.73 8.81
CA LEU A 64 -7.49 -3.43 7.70
C LEU A 64 -8.39 -2.48 6.90
N THR A 65 -9.16 -1.63 7.58
CA THR A 65 -10.03 -0.63 6.95
C THR A 65 -9.24 0.50 6.26
N VAL A 66 -8.21 1.04 6.91
CA VAL A 66 -7.33 2.06 6.30
C VAL A 66 -6.54 1.50 5.11
N SER A 67 -6.03 0.27 5.23
CA SER A 67 -5.29 -0.38 4.15
C SER A 67 -6.17 -0.59 2.93
N LEU A 68 -7.43 -0.99 3.10
CA LEU A 68 -8.39 -1.19 2.00
C LEU A 68 -8.71 0.13 1.28
N ARG A 69 -8.89 1.21 2.03
CA ARG A 69 -9.10 2.55 1.46
C ARG A 69 -7.87 3.02 0.68
N SER A 70 -6.67 2.80 1.23
CA SER A 70 -5.41 3.21 0.61
C SER A 70 -5.08 2.42 -0.67
N THR A 71 -5.39 1.12 -0.71
CA THR A 71 -5.24 0.32 -1.94
C THR A 71 -6.19 0.79 -3.03
N LEU A 72 -7.46 1.07 -2.69
CA LEU A 72 -8.43 1.60 -3.66
C LEU A 72 -8.00 2.96 -4.23
N HIS A 73 -7.47 3.85 -3.40
CA HIS A 73 -6.94 5.14 -3.85
C HIS A 73 -5.74 4.97 -4.80
N THR A 74 -4.80 4.09 -4.46
CA THR A 74 -3.62 3.83 -5.30
C THR A 74 -4.02 3.26 -6.67
N ILE A 75 -5.04 2.38 -6.72
CA ILE A 75 -5.56 1.83 -7.97
C ILE A 75 -6.27 2.92 -8.80
N ALA A 76 -7.00 3.84 -8.16
CA ALA A 76 -7.67 4.94 -8.84
C ALA A 76 -6.65 5.93 -9.44
N GLU A 77 -5.59 6.28 -8.72
CA GLU A 77 -4.50 7.15 -9.21
C GLU A 77 -3.71 6.52 -10.36
N LEU A 78 -3.60 5.19 -10.44
CA LEU A 78 -2.95 4.50 -11.55
C LEU A 78 -3.82 4.39 -12.81
N ARG A 79 -5.12 4.66 -12.70
CA ARG A 79 -6.11 4.55 -13.79
C ARG A 79 -6.40 5.91 -14.46
N GLY A 80 -6.09 7.03 -13.80
CA GLY A 80 -6.18 8.38 -14.34
C GLY A 80 -4.86 8.83 -14.96
#